data_AF-H1V4Y9-F1
#
_entry.id   AF-H1V4Y9-F1
#
_cell.length_a   1.000
_cell.length_b   1.000
_cell.length_c   1.000
_cell.angle_alpha   90.00
_cell.angle_beta   90.00
_cell.angle_gamma   90.00
#
_symmetry.space_group_name_H-M   'P 1'
#
loop_
_entity.id
_entity.type
_entity.pdbx_description
1 polymer ?
#
loop_
_entity_poly.entity_id
_entity_poly.type
_entity_poly.pdbx_seq_one_letter_code
_entity_poly.pdbx_strand_id
1 'polypeptide(L)'
;MYFRTALVAQFLIALAKSASTLDSLTYCLSAASVAVAPSLPIAYNIRLPYTPLAVAVPTTTAQISSAVKCGAQNGVSVSAKSGGHSYTSSSFGGEDGHLVINLDRMYAVKVATDGTAKVQAGARLGHVATELYKQGKRALSHGTCPAVGVGGHSLHGGHGMVSRTYGLTTDWIKGATVVLANGTITYCSATERPNLFWALRGAGSSMVIVAELDFNTFSAPDQVTYFDISLVWDAKKAPQVLLDAQEFAKGMPAELTMAASFNKNGYYLNGAYVGGQTAFQNAVQPLLAKLGVKVSSSKTVGWIDFIKH
;
A
#
# COMPACT_ATOMS: atom_id res chain seq x y z
N MET A 1 10.21 -13.51 -49.29
CA MET A 1 11.40 -14.06 -48.61
C MET A 1 12.17 -12.98 -47.85
N TYR A 2 12.49 -11.83 -48.47
CA TYR A 2 13.20 -10.70 -47.84
C TYR A 2 12.58 -10.10 -46.56
N PHE A 3 11.25 -10.03 -46.46
CA PHE A 3 10.58 -9.50 -45.27
C PHE A 3 10.74 -10.37 -44.01
N ARG A 4 10.87 -11.70 -44.16
CA ARG A 4 11.06 -12.62 -43.03
C ARG A 4 12.48 -12.57 -42.49
N THR A 5 13.49 -12.42 -43.35
CA THR A 5 14.90 -12.31 -42.94
C THR A 5 15.21 -11.00 -42.22
N ALA A 6 14.62 -9.88 -42.65
CA ALA A 6 14.78 -8.59 -41.97
C ALA A 6 14.16 -8.59 -40.56
N LEU A 7 12.98 -9.21 -40.40
CA LEU A 7 12.30 -9.33 -39.11
C LEU A 7 13.09 -10.19 -38.10
N VAL A 8 13.68 -11.29 -38.58
CA VAL A 8 14.54 -12.16 -37.76
C VAL A 8 15.84 -11.45 -37.35
N ALA A 9 16.47 -10.72 -38.26
CA ALA A 9 17.67 -9.94 -37.94
C ALA A 9 17.40 -8.84 -36.90
N GLN A 10 16.30 -8.10 -37.03
CA GLN A 10 15.89 -7.09 -36.05
C GLN A 10 15.60 -7.72 -34.67
N PHE A 11 14.95 -8.89 -34.64
CA PHE A 11 14.68 -9.62 -33.41
C PHE A 11 15.97 -10.09 -32.72
N LEU A 12 16.94 -10.62 -33.47
CA LEU A 12 18.24 -11.03 -32.94
C LEU A 12 19.06 -9.84 -32.41
N ILE A 13 19.02 -8.69 -33.09
CA ILE A 13 19.66 -7.45 -32.63
C ILE A 13 19.03 -6.96 -31.33
N ALA A 14 17.70 -7.00 -31.22
CA ALA A 14 16.98 -6.61 -30.00
C ALA A 14 17.32 -7.53 -28.82
N LEU A 15 17.41 -8.85 -29.05
CA LEU A 15 17.84 -9.82 -28.05
C LEU A 15 19.29 -9.59 -27.59
N ALA A 16 20.21 -9.38 -28.53
CA ALA A 16 21.61 -9.11 -28.21
C ALA A 16 21.78 -7.80 -27.43
N LYS A 17 21.03 -6.76 -27.80
CA LYS A 17 21.01 -5.49 -27.07
C LYS A 17 20.47 -5.66 -25.65
N SER A 18 19.37 -6.39 -25.49
CA SER A 18 18.79 -6.71 -24.17
C SER A 18 19.79 -7.48 -23.29
N ALA A 19 20.44 -8.51 -23.83
CA ALA A 19 21.48 -9.27 -23.12
C ALA A 19 22.65 -8.39 -22.68
N SER A 20 23.17 -7.54 -23.59
CA SER A 20 24.27 -6.62 -23.24
C SER A 20 23.88 -5.58 -22.18
N THR A 21 22.61 -5.14 -22.19
CA THR A 21 22.07 -4.21 -21.18
C THR A 21 21.95 -4.90 -19.83
N LEU A 22 21.48 -6.15 -19.81
CA LEU A 22 21.40 -6.97 -18.60
C LEU A 22 22.78 -7.18 -17.97
N ASP A 23 23.79 -7.54 -18.76
CA ASP A 23 25.15 -7.76 -18.28
C ASP A 23 25.75 -6.47 -17.69
N SER A 24 25.60 -5.33 -18.37
CA SER A 24 26.11 -4.05 -17.88
C SER A 24 25.38 -3.58 -16.62
N LEU A 25 24.06 -3.76 -16.56
CA LEU A 25 23.25 -3.44 -15.40
C LEU A 25 23.61 -4.30 -14.18
N THR A 26 23.70 -5.61 -14.35
CA THR A 26 24.04 -6.55 -13.26
C THR A 26 25.48 -6.37 -12.79
N TYR A 27 26.41 -6.06 -13.69
CA TYR A 27 27.76 -5.65 -13.33
C TYR A 27 27.76 -4.39 -12.47
N CYS A 28 27.04 -3.33 -12.89
CA CYS A 28 26.94 -2.09 -12.12
C CYS A 28 26.37 -2.34 -10.72
N LEU A 29 25.28 -3.10 -10.62
CA LEU A 29 24.65 -3.45 -9.34
C LEU A 29 25.62 -4.22 -8.43
N SER A 30 26.33 -5.20 -8.98
CA SER A 30 27.31 -6.01 -8.24
C SER A 30 28.50 -5.17 -7.75
N ALA A 31 29.06 -4.32 -8.62
CA ALA A 31 30.15 -3.40 -8.27
C ALA A 31 29.74 -2.42 -7.16
N ALA A 32 28.46 -2.04 -7.12
CA ALA A 32 27.89 -1.18 -6.09
C ALA A 32 27.39 -1.96 -4.85
N SER A 33 27.70 -3.26 -4.73
CA SER A 33 27.27 -4.14 -3.63
C SER A 33 25.75 -4.18 -3.43
N VAL A 34 24.99 -4.13 -4.53
CA VAL A 34 23.53 -4.32 -4.55
C VAL A 34 23.23 -5.74 -5.01
N ALA A 35 22.60 -6.53 -4.14
CA ALA A 35 22.20 -7.89 -4.49
C ALA A 35 21.18 -7.90 -5.63
N VAL A 36 21.31 -8.87 -6.54
CA VAL A 36 20.33 -9.15 -7.60
C VAL A 36 19.60 -10.44 -7.25
N ALA A 37 18.27 -10.45 -7.38
CA ALA A 37 17.49 -11.64 -7.09
C ALA A 37 17.83 -12.78 -8.08
N PRO A 38 18.00 -14.03 -7.60
CA PRO A 38 18.30 -15.17 -8.46
C PRO A 38 17.12 -15.61 -9.34
N SER A 39 15.92 -15.11 -9.04
CA SER A 39 14.69 -15.39 -9.79
C SER A 39 13.78 -14.16 -9.82
N LEU A 40 12.95 -14.09 -10.85
CA LEU A 40 11.97 -13.01 -11.01
C LEU A 40 10.75 -13.26 -10.12
N PRO A 41 10.25 -12.24 -9.39
CA PRO A 41 9.07 -12.37 -8.57
C PRO A 41 7.80 -12.46 -9.42
N ILE A 42 6.79 -13.15 -8.90
CA ILE A 42 5.47 -13.24 -9.53
C ILE A 42 4.64 -12.01 -9.11
N ALA A 43 3.96 -11.39 -10.06
CA ALA A 43 3.05 -10.28 -9.79
C ALA A 43 1.84 -10.74 -8.95
N TYR A 44 1.35 -9.88 -8.06
CA TYR A 44 0.12 -10.13 -7.29
C TYR A 44 -1.07 -10.40 -8.21
N ASN A 45 -1.26 -9.56 -9.23
CA ASN A 45 -2.28 -9.78 -10.23
C ASN A 45 -1.74 -10.68 -11.35
N ILE A 46 -2.11 -11.95 -11.30
CA ILE A 46 -1.69 -12.97 -12.28
C ILE A 46 -2.16 -12.67 -13.72
N ARG A 47 -3.13 -11.75 -13.91
CA ARG A 47 -3.58 -11.29 -15.23
C ARG A 47 -2.54 -10.40 -15.92
N LEU A 48 -1.67 -9.74 -15.15
CA LEU A 48 -0.69 -8.77 -15.64
C LEU A 48 0.72 -9.16 -15.18
N PRO A 49 1.26 -10.27 -15.69
CA PRO A 49 2.67 -10.58 -15.48
C PRO A 49 3.52 -9.62 -16.31
N TYR A 50 4.58 -9.10 -15.69
CA TYR A 50 5.64 -8.38 -16.37
C TYR A 50 6.99 -9.01 -16.00
N THR A 51 7.93 -8.97 -16.92
CA THR A 51 9.27 -9.53 -16.82
C THR A 51 10.26 -8.39 -16.60
N PRO A 52 10.71 -8.15 -15.35
CA PRO A 52 11.80 -7.20 -15.10
C PRO A 52 13.07 -7.62 -15.85
N LEU A 53 13.87 -6.63 -16.27
CA LEU A 53 15.22 -6.91 -16.76
C LEU A 53 16.08 -7.48 -15.63
N ALA A 54 16.03 -6.84 -14.45
CA ALA A 54 16.69 -7.31 -13.25
C ALA A 54 15.91 -6.90 -12.01
N VAL A 55 16.17 -7.56 -10.88
CA VAL A 55 15.56 -7.22 -9.59
C VAL A 55 16.64 -6.97 -8.56
N ALA A 56 16.82 -5.71 -8.18
CA ALA A 56 17.71 -5.32 -7.09
C ALA A 56 17.04 -5.58 -5.73
N VAL A 57 17.80 -6.07 -4.76
CA VAL A 57 17.33 -6.44 -3.42
C VAL A 57 18.14 -5.68 -2.37
N PRO A 58 17.96 -4.36 -2.24
CA PRO A 58 18.69 -3.55 -1.26
C PRO A 58 18.28 -3.89 0.18
N THR A 59 19.23 -3.74 1.10
CA THR A 59 19.04 -3.78 2.55
C THR A 59 19.33 -2.44 3.22
N THR A 60 19.80 -1.44 2.45
CA THR A 60 20.13 -0.10 2.91
C THR A 60 19.67 0.98 1.91
N THR A 61 19.45 2.21 2.40
CA THR A 61 19.11 3.37 1.55
C THR A 61 20.21 3.67 0.52
N ALA A 62 21.48 3.46 0.88
CA ALA A 62 22.60 3.64 -0.03
C ALA A 62 22.51 2.70 -1.24
N GLN A 63 22.14 1.44 -1.03
CA GLN A 63 21.94 0.48 -2.12
C GLN A 63 20.73 0.83 -3.00
N ILE A 64 19.67 1.42 -2.47
CA ILE A 64 18.58 1.97 -3.30
C ILE A 64 19.15 3.06 -4.23
N SER A 65 19.91 4.00 -3.69
CA SER A 65 20.59 5.06 -4.47
C SER A 65 21.49 4.45 -5.56
N SER A 66 22.32 3.47 -5.21
CA SER A 66 23.18 2.79 -6.19
C SER A 66 22.39 2.10 -7.29
N ALA A 67 21.29 1.42 -6.95
CA ALA A 67 20.44 0.76 -7.93
C ALA A 67 19.78 1.76 -8.89
N VAL A 68 19.29 2.90 -8.38
CA VAL A 68 18.76 3.99 -9.21
C VAL A 68 19.82 4.51 -10.18
N LYS A 69 21.05 4.76 -9.69
CA LYS A 69 22.16 5.23 -10.53
C LYS A 69 22.53 4.21 -11.60
N CYS A 70 22.56 2.91 -11.27
CA CYS A 70 22.79 1.86 -12.25
C CYS A 70 21.70 1.79 -13.32
N GLY A 71 20.43 1.91 -12.94
CA GLY A 71 19.33 2.02 -13.91
C GLY A 71 19.51 3.19 -14.87
N ALA A 72 19.79 4.38 -14.33
CA ALA A 72 20.03 5.59 -15.12
C ALA A 72 21.24 5.46 -16.07
N GLN A 73 22.38 4.93 -15.59
CA GLN A 73 23.59 4.73 -16.39
C GLN A 73 23.37 3.76 -17.57
N ASN A 74 22.46 2.80 -17.41
CA ASN A 74 22.15 1.80 -18.42
C ASN A 74 20.93 2.17 -19.29
N GLY A 75 20.31 3.34 -19.08
CA GLY A 75 19.10 3.74 -19.79
C GLY A 75 17.89 2.83 -19.51
N VAL A 76 17.82 2.25 -18.31
CA VAL A 76 16.77 1.31 -17.89
C VAL A 76 15.82 2.01 -16.92
N SER A 77 14.52 1.95 -17.20
CA SER A 77 13.48 2.45 -16.31
C SER A 77 13.50 1.74 -14.96
N VAL A 78 13.30 2.48 -13.87
CA VAL A 78 13.41 1.95 -12.50
C VAL A 78 12.05 2.01 -11.80
N SER A 79 11.65 0.89 -11.18
CA SER A 79 10.39 0.79 -10.43
C SER A 79 10.63 0.25 -9.03
N ALA A 80 10.04 0.88 -8.02
CA ALA A 80 10.11 0.39 -6.65
C ALA A 80 8.98 -0.60 -6.36
N LYS A 81 9.34 -1.77 -5.80
CA LYS A 81 8.38 -2.76 -5.30
C LYS A 81 8.49 -2.89 -3.79
N SER A 82 7.51 -2.36 -3.07
CA SER A 82 7.25 -2.68 -1.66
C SER A 82 6.54 -4.05 -1.59
N GLY A 83 5.29 -4.10 -1.10
CA GLY A 83 4.52 -5.35 -0.96
C GLY A 83 4.03 -5.99 -2.28
N GLY A 84 4.11 -5.27 -3.41
CA GLY A 84 3.78 -5.80 -4.75
C GLY A 84 2.30 -5.90 -5.09
N HIS A 85 1.41 -5.30 -4.29
CA HIS A 85 -0.06 -5.40 -4.40
C HIS A 85 -0.70 -4.49 -5.48
N SER A 86 0.09 -3.96 -6.42
CA SER A 86 -0.47 -3.12 -7.49
C SER A 86 -1.42 -3.93 -8.37
N TYR A 87 -2.66 -3.48 -8.52
CA TYR A 87 -3.65 -4.19 -9.36
C TYR A 87 -3.30 -4.16 -10.85
N THR A 88 -2.53 -3.16 -11.27
CA THR A 88 -1.99 -2.99 -12.62
C THR A 88 -0.53 -3.43 -12.74
N SER A 89 0.02 -4.09 -11.72
CA SER A 89 1.44 -4.47 -11.67
C SER A 89 2.42 -3.31 -11.89
N SER A 90 2.03 -2.06 -11.60
CA SER A 90 2.90 -0.87 -11.71
C SER A 90 4.15 -0.96 -10.83
N SER A 91 4.15 -1.79 -9.80
CA SER A 91 5.35 -2.09 -9.00
C SER A 91 6.43 -2.89 -9.77
N PHE A 92 6.10 -3.37 -10.96
CA PHE A 92 7.02 -3.98 -11.93
C PHE A 92 7.36 -3.04 -13.09
N GLY A 93 6.81 -1.82 -13.11
CA GLY A 93 6.88 -0.89 -14.25
C GLY A 93 5.57 -0.72 -15.01
N GLY A 94 4.68 -1.73 -14.98
CA GLY A 94 3.51 -1.75 -15.87
C GLY A 94 3.85 -2.17 -17.31
N GLU A 95 5.09 -2.58 -17.53
CA GLU A 95 5.64 -3.13 -18.77
C GLU A 95 6.91 -3.94 -18.46
N ASP A 96 7.42 -4.67 -19.45
CA ASP A 96 8.65 -5.48 -19.32
C ASP A 96 9.92 -4.61 -19.34
N GLY A 97 11.03 -5.17 -18.86
CA GLY A 97 12.35 -4.59 -19.06
C GLY A 97 12.78 -3.53 -18.02
N HIS A 98 11.97 -3.29 -16.98
CA HIS A 98 12.37 -2.41 -15.88
C HIS A 98 13.43 -3.06 -14.98
N LEU A 99 14.26 -2.22 -14.35
CA LEU A 99 14.93 -2.57 -13.11
C LEU A 99 13.93 -2.44 -11.96
N VAL A 100 13.56 -3.55 -11.33
CA VAL A 100 12.70 -3.52 -10.14
C VAL A 100 13.57 -3.48 -8.89
N ILE A 101 13.38 -2.47 -8.06
CA ILE A 101 14.00 -2.38 -6.73
C ILE A 101 13.04 -2.97 -5.71
N ASN A 102 13.31 -4.21 -5.27
CA ASN A 102 12.50 -4.92 -4.29
C ASN A 102 12.90 -4.53 -2.87
N LEU A 103 12.03 -3.80 -2.19
CA LEU A 103 12.28 -3.24 -0.87
C LEU A 103 11.94 -4.19 0.28
N ASP A 104 11.45 -5.40 0.01
CA ASP A 104 10.91 -6.30 1.04
C ASP A 104 11.92 -6.83 2.08
N ARG A 105 13.22 -6.52 1.94
CA ARG A 105 14.26 -6.76 2.96
C ARG A 105 14.47 -5.57 3.90
N MET A 106 13.89 -4.42 3.58
CA MET A 106 13.86 -3.22 4.40
C MET A 106 12.46 -3.06 5.00
N TYR A 107 12.18 -3.80 6.08
CA TYR A 107 10.86 -3.87 6.72
C TYR A 107 10.87 -3.48 8.21
N ALA A 108 11.97 -2.91 8.72
CA ALA A 108 12.07 -2.53 10.11
C ALA A 108 11.01 -1.50 10.51
N VAL A 109 10.46 -1.68 11.72
CA VAL A 109 9.51 -0.77 12.37
C VAL A 109 10.09 -0.41 13.75
N LYS A 110 10.26 0.87 14.02
CA LYS A 110 10.78 1.37 15.30
C LYS A 110 9.84 2.44 15.86
N VAL A 111 9.30 2.20 17.05
CA VAL A 111 8.47 3.17 17.77
C VAL A 111 9.35 3.98 18.72
N ALA A 112 9.28 5.30 18.63
CA ALA A 112 9.96 6.22 19.54
C ALA A 112 9.16 6.43 20.82
N THR A 113 9.81 6.96 21.86
CA THR A 113 9.19 7.25 23.16
C THR A 113 8.07 8.30 23.08
N ASP A 114 8.13 9.19 22.09
CA ASP A 114 7.09 10.20 21.81
C ASP A 114 5.88 9.63 21.04
N GLY A 115 5.90 8.32 20.74
CA GLY A 115 4.85 7.62 20.00
C GLY A 115 4.97 7.74 18.48
N THR A 116 5.93 8.48 17.93
CA THR A 116 6.19 8.45 16.47
C THR A 116 6.82 7.12 16.06
N ALA A 117 6.75 6.78 14.79
CA ALA A 117 7.33 5.54 14.28
C ALA A 117 8.15 5.77 13.01
N LYS A 118 9.30 5.11 12.93
CA LYS A 118 10.09 4.97 11.70
C LYS A 118 9.80 3.63 11.08
N VAL A 119 9.37 3.62 9.82
CA VAL A 119 8.93 2.42 9.10
C VAL A 119 9.64 2.35 7.76
N GLN A 120 10.44 1.31 7.54
CA GLN A 120 11.04 1.09 6.24
C GLN A 120 9.98 0.72 5.19
N ALA A 121 10.15 1.22 3.96
CA ALA A 121 9.10 1.20 2.94
C ALA A 121 8.70 -0.21 2.46
N GLY A 122 9.52 -1.23 2.72
CA GLY A 122 9.21 -2.63 2.43
C GLY A 122 8.30 -3.32 3.46
N ALA A 123 8.06 -2.70 4.62
CA ALA A 123 7.22 -3.28 5.65
C ALA A 123 5.78 -3.50 5.15
N ARG A 124 5.18 -4.63 5.54
CA ARG A 124 3.79 -4.96 5.20
C ARG A 124 2.84 -4.53 6.33
N LEU A 125 1.60 -4.16 6.00
CA LEU A 125 0.65 -3.58 6.94
C LEU A 125 0.44 -4.44 8.19
N GLY A 126 0.35 -5.76 8.05
CA GLY A 126 0.21 -6.66 9.21
C GLY A 126 1.43 -6.63 10.14
N HIS A 127 2.63 -6.55 9.58
CA HIS A 127 3.86 -6.40 10.36
C HIS A 127 3.92 -5.03 11.05
N VAL A 128 3.59 -3.96 10.31
CA VAL A 128 3.52 -2.60 10.87
C VAL A 128 2.55 -2.54 12.04
N ALA A 129 1.31 -3.02 11.88
CA ALA A 129 0.32 -3.03 12.94
C ALA A 129 0.78 -3.81 14.17
N THR A 130 1.40 -4.97 13.95
CA THR A 130 1.93 -5.83 15.03
C THR A 130 3.04 -5.13 15.82
N GLU A 131 4.03 -4.55 15.12
CA GLU A 131 5.18 -3.90 15.77
C GLU A 131 4.78 -2.60 16.49
N LEU A 132 3.91 -1.78 15.89
CA LEU A 132 3.39 -0.57 16.54
C LEU A 132 2.67 -0.90 17.86
N TYR A 133 1.82 -1.94 17.84
CA TYR A 133 1.10 -2.37 19.02
C TYR A 133 2.04 -2.96 20.07
N LYS A 134 2.96 -3.84 19.67
CA LYS A 134 3.90 -4.52 20.57
C LYS A 134 4.87 -3.55 21.25
N GLN A 135 5.40 -2.58 20.52
CA GLN A 135 6.45 -1.68 21.02
C GLN A 135 5.90 -0.55 21.88
N GLY A 136 4.65 -0.09 21.64
CA GLY A 136 4.13 1.07 22.37
C GLY A 136 2.61 1.20 22.46
N LYS A 137 1.86 0.12 22.20
CA LYS A 137 0.38 0.15 22.08
C LYS A 137 -0.08 1.26 21.14
N ARG A 138 0.66 1.44 20.03
CA ARG A 138 0.38 2.44 18.99
C ARG A 138 -0.31 1.79 17.80
N ALA A 139 -0.93 2.63 16.96
CA ALA A 139 -1.64 2.22 15.78
C ALA A 139 -1.51 3.25 14.64
N LEU A 140 -1.77 2.79 13.42
CA LEU A 140 -1.88 3.59 12.21
C LEU A 140 -3.21 3.30 11.51
N SER A 141 -3.77 4.30 10.84
CA SER A 141 -4.94 4.11 9.99
C SER A 141 -4.46 3.54 8.66
N HIS A 142 -4.86 2.31 8.34
CA HIS A 142 -4.44 1.63 7.12
C HIS A 142 -5.49 0.62 6.65
N GLY A 143 -5.30 0.12 5.42
CA GLY A 143 -6.15 -0.90 4.81
C GLY A 143 -6.08 -2.25 5.52
N THR A 144 -7.00 -3.13 5.18
CA THR A 144 -7.23 -4.39 5.89
C THR A 144 -6.29 -5.52 5.48
N CYS A 145 -5.73 -5.48 4.27
CA CYS A 145 -4.93 -6.60 3.76
C CYS A 145 -3.52 -6.64 4.38
N PRO A 146 -3.18 -7.65 5.21
CA PRO A 146 -1.92 -7.66 5.96
C PRO A 146 -0.68 -7.76 5.07
N ALA A 147 -0.82 -8.32 3.87
CA ALA A 147 0.26 -8.49 2.90
C ALA A 147 0.57 -7.22 2.09
N VAL A 148 -0.29 -6.20 2.11
CA VAL A 148 -0.04 -4.93 1.39
C VAL A 148 1.20 -4.24 1.97
N GLY A 149 2.03 -3.65 1.10
CA GLY A 149 3.23 -2.93 1.51
C GLY A 149 2.94 -1.47 1.85
N VAL A 150 3.51 -0.99 2.94
CA VAL A 150 3.29 0.38 3.47
C VAL A 150 3.71 1.46 2.46
N GLY A 151 4.79 1.24 1.71
CA GLY A 151 5.26 2.18 0.70
C GLY A 151 4.18 2.44 -0.36
N GLY A 152 3.72 1.40 -1.06
CA GLY A 152 2.67 1.57 -2.06
C GLY A 152 1.33 2.06 -1.47
N HIS A 153 1.00 1.66 -0.24
CA HIS A 153 -0.28 2.01 0.37
C HIS A 153 -0.36 3.49 0.81
N SER A 154 0.63 3.94 1.58
CA SER A 154 0.64 5.26 2.19
C SER A 154 0.95 6.40 1.21
N LEU A 155 1.63 6.11 0.10
CA LEU A 155 1.97 7.10 -0.93
C LEU A 155 0.81 7.47 -1.86
N HIS A 156 -0.33 6.80 -1.71
CA HIS A 156 -1.52 7.01 -2.56
C HIS A 156 -2.81 7.11 -1.74
N GLY A 157 -2.70 7.48 -0.45
CA GLY A 157 -3.82 7.54 0.49
C GLY A 157 -3.74 6.44 1.53
N GLY A 158 -4.43 5.32 1.30
CA GLY A 158 -4.51 4.21 2.24
C GLY A 158 -5.75 4.27 3.12
N HIS A 159 -6.84 3.66 2.63
CA HIS A 159 -8.14 3.63 3.30
C HIS A 159 -8.38 2.29 3.99
N GLY A 160 -8.98 2.32 5.17
CA GLY A 160 -9.38 1.13 5.92
C GLY A 160 -10.56 1.38 6.86
N MET A 161 -10.79 0.42 7.76
CA MET A 161 -12.00 0.34 8.59
C MET A 161 -12.03 1.34 9.76
N VAL A 162 -11.03 2.20 9.88
CA VAL A 162 -11.02 3.32 10.84
C VAL A 162 -10.68 4.66 10.19
N SER A 163 -10.73 4.72 8.85
CA SER A 163 -10.32 5.92 8.12
C SER A 163 -11.23 7.12 8.34
N ARG A 164 -12.49 6.93 8.72
CA ARG A 164 -13.34 8.08 9.09
C ARG A 164 -12.98 8.67 10.44
N THR A 165 -12.47 7.84 11.35
CA THR A 165 -12.04 8.29 12.68
C THR A 165 -10.67 8.95 12.62
N TYR A 166 -9.74 8.37 11.84
CA TYR A 166 -8.33 8.71 11.89
C TYR A 166 -7.73 9.21 10.56
N GLY A 167 -8.51 9.33 9.48
CA GLY A 167 -8.01 9.70 8.15
C GLY A 167 -7.35 8.54 7.38
N LEU A 168 -6.69 8.85 6.28
CA LEU A 168 -5.95 7.90 5.45
C LEU A 168 -4.55 7.65 6.02
N THR A 169 -3.88 6.57 5.61
CA THR A 169 -2.48 6.32 6.01
C THR A 169 -1.55 7.49 5.66
N THR A 170 -1.78 8.13 4.50
CA THR A 170 -0.99 9.28 4.02
C THR A 170 -1.10 10.51 4.92
N ASP A 171 -2.19 10.64 5.69
CA ASP A 171 -2.40 11.74 6.63
C ASP A 171 -1.51 11.62 7.87
N TRP A 172 -1.01 10.41 8.16
CA TRP A 172 -0.12 10.13 9.27
C TRP A 172 1.36 10.27 8.94
N ILE A 173 1.73 10.48 7.66
CA ILE A 173 3.12 10.68 7.28
C ILE A 173 3.59 12.03 7.83
N LYS A 174 4.63 11.99 8.68
CA LYS A 174 5.32 13.15 9.26
C LYS A 174 6.50 13.60 8.38
N GLY A 175 7.16 12.65 7.73
CA GLY A 175 8.27 12.88 6.83
C GLY A 175 8.75 11.59 6.17
N ALA A 176 9.73 11.69 5.28
CA ALA A 176 10.25 10.53 4.57
C ALA A 176 11.71 10.74 4.15
N THR A 177 12.50 9.67 4.25
CA THR A 177 13.79 9.55 3.58
C THR A 177 13.57 8.94 2.21
N VAL A 178 14.00 9.65 1.17
CA VAL A 178 13.71 9.32 -0.23
C VAL A 178 14.97 9.36 -1.09
N VAL A 179 14.92 8.63 -2.21
CA VAL A 179 15.95 8.60 -3.25
C VAL A 179 15.36 9.20 -4.52
N LEU A 180 15.98 10.28 -5.01
CA LEU A 180 15.62 10.95 -6.25
C LEU A 180 16.12 10.19 -7.48
N ALA A 181 15.63 10.54 -8.67
CA ALA A 181 16.00 9.90 -9.94
C ALA A 181 17.51 9.95 -10.26
N ASN A 182 18.25 10.94 -9.75
CA ASN A 182 19.71 11.02 -9.88
C ASN A 182 20.47 10.24 -8.78
N GLY A 183 19.75 9.51 -7.92
CA GLY A 183 20.30 8.77 -6.78
C GLY A 183 20.62 9.63 -5.55
N THR A 184 20.24 10.91 -5.51
CA THR A 184 20.39 11.73 -4.31
C THR A 184 19.47 11.22 -3.20
N ILE A 185 20.04 10.95 -2.03
CA ILE A 185 19.28 10.64 -0.82
C ILE A 185 18.94 11.96 -0.14
N THR A 186 17.66 12.17 0.17
CA THR A 186 17.21 13.39 0.84
C THR A 186 16.06 13.11 1.81
N TYR A 187 15.85 14.03 2.75
CA TYR A 187 14.68 14.04 3.61
C TYR A 187 13.65 15.06 3.10
N CYS A 188 12.37 14.76 3.34
CA CYS A 188 11.28 15.71 3.16
C CYS A 188 10.25 15.61 4.29
N SER A 189 9.66 16.74 4.64
CA SER A 189 8.63 16.92 5.67
C SER A 189 7.84 18.21 5.38
N ALA A 190 6.93 18.57 6.28
CA ALA A 190 6.23 19.85 6.20
C ALA A 190 7.17 21.08 6.27
N THR A 191 8.35 20.94 6.88
CA THR A 191 9.32 22.04 7.07
C THR A 191 10.57 21.90 6.22
N GLU A 192 10.79 20.76 5.58
CA GLU A 192 11.94 20.49 4.73
C GLU A 192 11.49 19.93 3.37
N ARG A 193 11.78 20.64 2.27
CA ARG A 193 11.30 20.30 0.91
C ARG A 193 9.77 20.06 0.85
N PRO A 194 8.96 21.06 1.27
CA PRO A 194 7.52 20.89 1.43
C PRO A 194 6.79 20.51 0.14
N ASN A 195 7.25 20.95 -1.03
CA ASN A 195 6.65 20.58 -2.32
C ASN A 195 6.82 19.09 -2.64
N LEU A 196 7.99 18.53 -2.32
CA LEU A 196 8.24 17.10 -2.46
C LEU A 196 7.39 16.31 -1.47
N PHE A 197 7.32 16.77 -0.22
CA PHE A 197 6.49 16.16 0.81
C PHE A 197 4.99 16.19 0.45
N TRP A 198 4.51 17.28 -0.13
CA TRP A 198 3.14 17.40 -0.65
C TRP A 198 2.87 16.39 -1.76
N ALA A 199 3.74 16.31 -2.77
CA ALA A 199 3.57 15.37 -3.89
C ALA A 199 3.65 13.90 -3.43
N LEU A 200 4.51 13.60 -2.45
CA LEU A 200 4.69 12.28 -1.87
C LEU A 200 3.38 11.74 -1.26
N ARG A 201 2.56 12.61 -0.67
CA ARG A 201 1.31 12.27 0.03
C ARG A 201 0.11 12.13 -0.92
N GLY A 202 0.28 11.34 -1.97
CA GLY A 202 -0.77 11.02 -2.95
C GLY A 202 -0.26 10.55 -4.31
N ALA A 203 0.95 10.98 -4.70
CA ALA A 203 1.57 10.65 -5.99
C ALA A 203 3.04 10.23 -5.85
N GLY A 204 3.44 9.68 -4.68
CA GLY A 204 4.85 9.44 -4.36
C GLY A 204 5.58 8.50 -5.33
N SER A 205 4.87 7.54 -5.91
CA SER A 205 5.47 6.59 -6.88
C SER A 205 5.95 7.25 -8.18
N SER A 206 5.43 8.42 -8.54
CA SER A 206 5.81 9.12 -9.76
C SER A 206 7.13 9.86 -9.64
N MET A 207 7.59 10.17 -8.42
CA MET A 207 8.63 11.17 -8.18
C MET A 207 9.89 10.62 -7.54
N VAL A 208 9.76 9.66 -6.61
CA VAL A 208 10.86 9.20 -5.75
C VAL A 208 10.71 7.75 -5.35
N ILE A 209 11.81 7.13 -4.93
CA ILE A 209 11.78 5.89 -4.17
C ILE A 209 11.89 6.22 -2.70
N VAL A 210 10.84 5.92 -1.94
CA VAL A 210 10.85 6.08 -0.47
C VAL A 210 11.58 4.91 0.16
N ALA A 211 12.57 5.21 1.01
CA ALA A 211 13.32 4.21 1.75
C ALA A 211 12.75 4.00 3.17
N GLU A 212 12.39 5.09 3.84
CA GLU A 212 11.84 5.10 5.20
C GLU A 212 10.79 6.20 5.33
N LEU A 213 9.70 5.89 6.03
CA LEU A 213 8.61 6.80 6.37
C LEU A 213 8.65 7.07 7.87
N ASP A 214 8.56 8.34 8.23
CA ASP A 214 8.29 8.77 9.60
C ASP A 214 6.77 8.98 9.72
N PHE A 215 6.17 8.34 10.71
CA PHE A 215 4.75 8.41 10.99
C PHE A 215 4.49 9.05 12.35
N ASN A 216 3.51 9.94 12.41
CA ASN A 216 2.75 10.12 13.64
C ASN A 216 1.92 8.84 13.87
N THR A 217 1.57 8.53 15.11
CA THR A 217 0.68 7.39 15.42
C THR A 217 -0.34 7.79 16.48
N PHE A 218 -1.43 7.05 16.59
CA PHE A 218 -2.41 7.19 17.68
C PHE A 218 -2.33 6.01 18.65
N SER A 219 -2.88 6.19 19.85
CA SER A 219 -3.01 5.10 20.82
C SER A 219 -3.96 4.05 20.24
N ALA A 220 -3.53 2.79 20.23
CA ALA A 220 -4.38 1.70 19.78
C ALA A 220 -5.66 1.64 20.65
N PRO A 221 -6.87 1.70 20.06
CA PRO A 221 -8.11 1.62 20.82
C PRO A 221 -8.24 0.31 21.61
N ASP A 222 -8.70 0.40 22.85
CA ASP A 222 -8.96 -0.77 23.69
C ASP A 222 -10.15 -1.60 23.17
N GLN A 223 -11.08 -0.96 22.46
CA GLN A 223 -12.28 -1.59 21.93
C GLN A 223 -12.56 -1.11 20.51
N VAL A 224 -12.77 -2.08 19.61
CA VAL A 224 -13.30 -1.89 18.27
C VAL A 224 -14.40 -2.93 18.04
N THR A 225 -15.58 -2.50 17.60
CA THR A 225 -16.68 -3.38 17.21
C THR A 225 -16.72 -3.51 15.70
N TYR A 226 -16.33 -4.66 15.15
CA TYR A 226 -16.57 -4.96 13.73
C TYR A 226 -17.97 -5.58 13.57
N PHE A 227 -18.58 -5.41 12.39
CA PHE A 227 -19.95 -5.84 12.16
C PHE A 227 -20.27 -6.16 10.69
N ASP A 228 -21.32 -6.95 10.51
CA ASP A 228 -21.99 -7.22 9.25
C ASP A 228 -23.51 -7.00 9.39
N ILE A 229 -24.12 -6.39 8.38
CA ILE A 229 -25.56 -6.21 8.22
C ILE A 229 -25.93 -6.75 6.84
N SER A 230 -26.53 -7.93 6.81
CA SER A 230 -27.11 -8.52 5.60
C SER A 230 -28.33 -7.74 5.16
N LEU A 231 -28.37 -7.41 3.88
CA LEU A 231 -29.51 -6.76 3.25
C LEU A 231 -30.36 -7.82 2.54
N VAL A 232 -31.69 -7.69 2.62
CA VAL A 232 -32.61 -8.63 1.94
C VAL A 232 -32.58 -8.36 0.44
N TRP A 233 -32.46 -9.44 -0.35
CA TRP A 233 -32.34 -9.39 -1.80
C TRP A 233 -33.66 -8.97 -2.46
N ASP A 234 -33.76 -7.70 -2.80
CA ASP A 234 -34.73 -7.18 -3.77
C ASP A 234 -34.01 -6.16 -4.64
N ALA A 235 -33.74 -6.52 -5.90
CA ALA A 235 -33.06 -5.64 -6.85
C ALA A 235 -33.80 -4.30 -7.04
N LYS A 236 -35.12 -4.26 -6.79
CA LYS A 236 -35.92 -3.03 -6.84
C LYS A 236 -35.66 -2.12 -5.63
N LYS A 237 -35.24 -2.68 -4.48
CA LYS A 237 -34.92 -1.93 -3.27
C LYS A 237 -33.46 -1.49 -3.19
N ALA A 238 -32.56 -2.18 -3.89
CA ALA A 238 -31.13 -1.90 -3.84
C ALA A 238 -30.77 -0.41 -4.08
N PRO A 239 -31.37 0.33 -5.04
CA PRO A 239 -31.11 1.75 -5.21
C PRO A 239 -31.49 2.58 -3.98
N GLN A 240 -32.66 2.33 -3.39
CA GLN A 240 -33.11 3.08 -2.22
C GLN A 240 -32.25 2.77 -0.98
N VAL A 241 -31.85 1.50 -0.80
CA VAL A 241 -30.95 1.10 0.29
C VAL A 241 -29.60 1.82 0.18
N LEU A 242 -29.06 1.94 -1.04
CA LEU A 242 -27.82 2.68 -1.30
C LEU A 242 -27.97 4.18 -1.00
N LEU A 243 -29.08 4.80 -1.42
CA LEU A 243 -29.37 6.21 -1.14
C LEU A 243 -29.55 6.46 0.36
N ASP A 244 -30.22 5.55 1.07
CA ASP A 244 -30.45 5.64 2.51
C ASP A 244 -29.15 5.46 3.30
N ALA A 245 -28.30 4.51 2.89
CA ALA A 245 -26.97 4.32 3.46
C ALA A 245 -26.06 5.52 3.18
N GLN A 246 -26.12 6.09 1.96
CA GLN A 246 -25.38 7.31 1.60
C GLN A 246 -25.82 8.50 2.47
N GLU A 247 -27.13 8.70 2.63
CA GLU A 247 -27.66 9.81 3.44
C GLU A 247 -27.26 9.66 4.91
N PHE A 248 -27.38 8.45 5.47
CA PHE A 248 -26.88 8.17 6.81
C PHE A 248 -25.37 8.42 6.93
N ALA A 249 -24.57 8.01 5.94
CA ALA A 249 -23.12 8.17 5.97
C ALA A 249 -22.65 9.64 6.01
N LYS A 250 -23.46 10.59 5.54
CA LYS A 250 -23.17 12.04 5.65
C LYS A 250 -23.15 12.52 7.11
N GLY A 251 -24.00 11.96 7.96
CA GLY A 251 -24.18 12.36 9.37
C GLY A 251 -23.69 11.35 10.40
N MET A 252 -23.19 10.18 9.98
CA MET A 252 -22.78 9.13 10.91
C MET A 252 -21.55 9.54 11.75
N PRO A 253 -21.47 9.09 13.02
CA PRO A 253 -20.38 9.47 13.92
C PRO A 253 -19.01 9.08 13.37
N ALA A 254 -17.95 9.84 13.66
CA ALA A 254 -16.61 9.63 13.11
C ALA A 254 -16.05 8.24 13.43
N GLU A 255 -16.46 7.66 14.56
CA GLU A 255 -16.09 6.33 15.05
C GLU A 255 -16.59 5.20 14.13
N LEU A 256 -17.64 5.44 13.33
CA LEU A 256 -18.23 4.45 12.44
C LEU A 256 -17.66 4.55 11.03
N THR A 257 -16.91 3.54 10.57
CA THR A 257 -16.59 3.39 9.14
C THR A 257 -17.36 2.20 8.58
N MET A 258 -17.99 2.38 7.42
CA MET A 258 -18.81 1.36 6.77
C MET A 258 -18.56 1.35 5.26
N ALA A 259 -18.62 0.16 4.68
CA ALA A 259 -18.67 -0.07 3.24
C ALA A 259 -19.95 -0.83 2.87
N ALA A 260 -20.46 -0.56 1.68
CA ALA A 260 -21.49 -1.36 1.05
C ALA A 260 -20.84 -2.32 0.06
N SER A 261 -21.11 -3.60 0.20
CA SER A 261 -20.47 -4.67 -0.54
C SER A 261 -21.51 -5.51 -1.28
N PHE A 262 -21.21 -5.81 -2.55
CA PHE A 262 -22.11 -6.46 -3.49
C PHE A 262 -21.37 -7.61 -4.16
N ASN A 263 -21.89 -8.81 -4.06
CA ASN A 263 -21.40 -9.95 -4.82
C ASN A 263 -22.55 -10.90 -5.18
N LYS A 264 -22.25 -11.97 -5.92
CA LYS A 264 -23.26 -12.95 -6.35
C LYS A 264 -24.02 -13.63 -5.20
N ASN A 265 -23.46 -13.61 -3.98
CA ASN A 265 -24.01 -14.26 -2.79
C ASN A 265 -24.83 -13.28 -1.93
N GLY A 266 -24.85 -11.98 -2.22
CA GLY A 266 -25.69 -11.03 -1.50
C GLY A 266 -25.13 -9.61 -1.43
N TYR A 267 -25.86 -8.81 -0.65
CA TYR A 267 -25.56 -7.41 -0.36
C TYR A 267 -25.43 -7.23 1.14
N TYR A 268 -24.35 -6.58 1.56
CA TYR A 268 -24.03 -6.41 2.97
C TYR A 268 -23.45 -5.04 3.22
N LEU A 269 -23.81 -4.46 4.36
CA LEU A 269 -23.06 -3.36 4.94
C LEU A 269 -22.12 -3.95 5.97
N ASN A 270 -20.83 -3.66 5.86
CA ASN A 270 -19.83 -4.14 6.79
C ASN A 270 -18.92 -3.00 7.20
N GLY A 271 -18.33 -3.09 8.38
CA GLY A 271 -17.53 -2.00 8.88
C GLY A 271 -16.98 -2.23 10.28
N ALA A 272 -16.51 -1.13 10.86
CA ALA A 272 -16.06 -1.10 12.23
C ALA A 272 -16.49 0.19 12.92
N TYR A 273 -16.70 0.07 14.22
CA TYR A 273 -16.94 1.17 15.15
C TYR A 273 -15.80 1.24 16.16
N VAL A 274 -15.12 2.38 16.27
CA VAL A 274 -14.11 2.61 17.30
C VAL A 274 -14.79 2.84 18.64
N GLY A 275 -15.00 1.75 19.39
CA GLY A 275 -15.67 1.75 20.68
C GLY A 275 -16.33 0.40 20.99
N GLY A 276 -17.15 0.37 22.03
CA GLY A 276 -17.83 -0.83 22.49
C GLY A 276 -19.21 -1.09 21.86
N GLN A 277 -19.72 -2.30 22.09
CA GLN A 277 -20.96 -2.82 21.51
C GLN A 277 -22.18 -1.90 21.66
N THR A 278 -22.41 -1.32 22.85
CA THR A 278 -23.57 -0.45 23.11
C THR A 278 -23.51 0.85 22.30
N ALA A 279 -22.32 1.48 22.21
CA ALA A 279 -22.13 2.69 21.43
C ALA A 279 -22.30 2.41 19.93
N PHE A 280 -21.76 1.29 19.45
CA PHE A 280 -21.99 0.80 18.09
C PHE A 280 -23.50 0.64 17.80
N GLN A 281 -24.23 -0.09 18.65
CA GLN A 281 -25.67 -0.33 18.47
C GLN A 281 -26.46 0.98 18.37
N ASN A 282 -26.18 1.94 19.26
CA ASN A 282 -26.79 3.25 19.23
C ASN A 282 -26.47 4.01 17.94
N ALA A 283 -25.22 3.95 17.48
CA ALA A 283 -24.76 4.65 16.28
C ALA A 283 -25.44 4.12 15.00
N VAL A 284 -25.64 2.81 14.86
CA VAL A 284 -26.24 2.23 13.65
C VAL A 284 -27.77 2.17 13.69
N GLN A 285 -28.39 2.32 14.85
CA GLN A 285 -29.84 2.16 15.01
C GLN A 285 -30.69 3.00 14.05
N PRO A 286 -30.38 4.28 13.75
CA PRO A 286 -31.15 5.06 12.78
C PRO A 286 -31.17 4.43 11.38
N LEU A 287 -30.04 3.87 10.93
CA LEU A 287 -29.96 3.18 9.64
C LEU A 287 -30.73 1.86 9.67
N LEU A 288 -30.58 1.06 10.73
CA LEU A 288 -31.29 -0.21 10.88
C LEU A 288 -32.81 -0.02 10.85
N ALA A 289 -33.32 0.98 11.57
CA ALA A 289 -34.73 1.33 11.58
C ALA A 289 -35.23 1.76 10.19
N LYS A 290 -34.45 2.59 9.48
CA LYS A 290 -34.80 3.05 8.13
C LYS A 290 -34.83 1.91 7.11
N LEU A 291 -33.86 1.00 7.19
CA LEU A 291 -33.75 -0.14 6.27
C LEU A 291 -34.67 -1.33 6.65
N GLY A 292 -35.21 -1.35 7.87
CA GLY A 292 -35.99 -2.48 8.38
C GLY A 292 -35.15 -3.76 8.54
N VAL A 293 -33.86 -3.62 8.86
CA VAL A 293 -32.90 -4.74 9.02
C VAL A 293 -32.32 -4.77 10.43
N LYS A 294 -31.59 -5.84 10.75
CA LYS A 294 -30.87 -6.00 12.01
C LYS A 294 -29.40 -6.26 11.74
N VAL A 295 -28.56 -5.97 12.73
CA VAL A 295 -27.16 -6.42 12.74
C VAL A 295 -27.15 -7.95 12.61
N SER A 296 -26.44 -8.46 11.60
CA SER A 296 -26.33 -9.89 11.33
C SER A 296 -25.22 -10.51 12.16
N SER A 297 -24.09 -9.82 12.28
CA SER A 297 -22.98 -10.19 13.13
C SER A 297 -22.35 -8.91 13.72
N SER A 298 -21.87 -8.98 14.96
CA SER A 298 -20.98 -7.95 15.50
C SER A 298 -20.16 -8.51 16.65
N LYS A 299 -18.91 -8.08 16.77
CA LYS A 299 -18.05 -8.47 17.90
C LYS A 299 -17.16 -7.31 18.31
N THR A 300 -17.07 -7.07 19.62
CA THR A 300 -16.13 -6.12 20.21
C THR A 300 -14.85 -6.84 20.59
N VAL A 301 -13.71 -6.33 20.13
CA VAL A 301 -12.37 -6.88 20.39
C VAL A 301 -11.37 -5.76 20.63
N GLY A 302 -10.18 -6.09 21.12
CA GLY A 302 -9.06 -5.14 21.19
C GLY A 302 -8.44 -4.89 19.81
N TRP A 303 -7.66 -3.81 19.68
CA TRP A 303 -7.07 -3.38 18.40
C TRP A 303 -6.37 -4.49 17.62
N ILE A 304 -5.46 -5.25 18.25
CA ILE A 304 -4.67 -6.24 17.51
C ILE A 304 -5.51 -7.42 17.01
N ASP A 305 -6.59 -7.76 17.71
CA ASP A 305 -7.50 -8.82 17.28
C ASP A 305 -8.47 -8.32 16.20
N PHE A 306 -8.80 -7.03 16.22
CA PHE A 306 -9.49 -6.38 15.11
C PHE A 306 -8.65 -6.40 13.83
N ILE A 307 -7.34 -6.15 13.90
CA ILE A 307 -6.45 -6.20 12.72
C ILE A 307 -6.31 -7.64 12.15
N LYS A 308 -6.49 -8.67 12.97
CA LYS A 308 -6.45 -10.08 12.53
C LYS A 308 -7.76 -10.54 11.91
N HIS A 309 -8.84 -9.77 12.07
CA HIS A 309 -10.17 -10.08 11.55
C HIS A 309 -10.33 -9.57 10.12
#